data_AF-A0A928G077-F1
#
_entry.id   AF-A0A928G077-F1
#
_cell.length_a   1.000
_cell.length_b   1.000
_cell.length_c   1.000
_cell.angle_alpha   90.00
_cell.angle_beta   90.00
_cell.angle_gamma   90.00
#
_symmetry.space_group_name_H-M   'P 1'
#
loop_
_entity.id
_entity.type
_entity.pdbx_description
1 polymer ?
#
loop_
_entity_poly.entity_id
_entity_poly.type
_entity_poly.pdbx_seq_one_letter_code
_entity_poly.pdbx_strand_id
1 'polypeptide(L)'
;MRRLIMMMAVVAIATSCSEEKQPTGDNWGTTEWYPDRFYYSYDPVRMTKTLEFEFNDDAREYLKGDDGYFELAISSSPQTYTKPSYIKVYYNGESCDDGKFRVKLNEATADESNPNVYTADVGIEFLDEAKEGIHQYYIVYSGDMGGNSYIRDNAIKTNKDDVTVELFTLDEDGFYVEKIDVKNPVDVVLTWIGIIGGIGLAIWLIFGRYFFYPRIMVSRIMLTGPDTFNRSIAVKGCYKVVLTADRKKKQGLIARIFTGKIRYIYDDVWTDEVSFEHRNKRRVCIHTTGNWTCNSFLLVRHNTYTIDNMGAKKRGDITIV
;
A
#
# COMPACT_ATOMS: atom_id res chain seq x y z
N MET A 1 -15.73 25.47 10.04
CA MET A 1 -14.89 25.04 8.91
C MET A 1 -14.08 23.76 9.20
N ARG A 2 -13.25 23.68 10.25
CA ARG A 2 -12.47 22.45 10.58
C ARG A 2 -13.28 21.18 10.82
N ARG A 3 -14.43 21.27 11.50
CA ARG A 3 -15.32 20.11 11.74
C ARG A 3 -16.04 19.62 10.48
N LEU A 4 -16.29 20.52 9.51
CA LEU A 4 -16.96 20.19 8.25
C LEU A 4 -16.05 19.39 7.31
N ILE A 5 -14.76 19.74 7.25
CA ILE A 5 -13.76 19.04 6.42
C ILE A 5 -13.49 17.64 6.96
N MET A 6 -13.43 17.47 8.29
CA MET A 6 -13.20 16.16 8.90
C MET A 6 -14.41 15.22 8.72
N MET A 7 -15.64 15.77 8.78
CA MET A 7 -16.85 15.00 8.56
C MET A 7 -17.00 14.59 7.09
N MET A 8 -16.66 15.47 6.13
CA MET A 8 -16.64 15.10 4.70
C MET A 8 -15.58 14.05 4.37
N ALA A 9 -14.40 14.08 5.02
CA ALA A 9 -13.37 13.06 4.81
C ALA A 9 -13.82 11.68 5.33
N VAL A 10 -14.50 11.61 6.47
CA VAL A 10 -15.05 10.36 7.01
C VAL A 10 -16.20 9.83 6.15
N VAL A 11 -17.07 10.72 5.65
CA VAL A 11 -18.17 10.34 4.75
C VAL A 11 -17.62 9.85 3.40
N ALA A 12 -16.61 10.49 2.83
CA ALA A 12 -16.00 10.05 1.58
C ALA A 12 -15.29 8.69 1.68
N ILE A 13 -14.75 8.33 2.85
CA ILE A 13 -14.17 7.01 3.11
C ILE A 13 -15.27 5.96 3.31
N ALA A 14 -16.43 6.33 3.85
CA ALA A 14 -17.54 5.43 4.11
C ALA A 14 -18.45 5.17 2.89
N THR A 15 -18.41 6.00 1.85
CA THR A 15 -19.31 5.89 0.68
C THR A 15 -18.69 5.17 -0.53
N SER A 16 -17.49 4.59 -0.41
CA SER A 16 -16.92 3.74 -1.45
C SER A 16 -17.48 2.31 -1.35
N CYS A 17 -18.81 2.17 -1.34
CA CYS A 17 -19.46 0.88 -1.57
C CYS A 17 -19.38 0.61 -3.06
N SER A 18 -18.55 -0.34 -3.48
CA SER A 18 -18.62 -0.89 -4.83
C SER A 18 -19.96 -1.60 -5.01
N GLU A 19 -20.64 -1.35 -6.13
CA GLU A 19 -21.77 -2.18 -6.54
C GLU A 19 -21.27 -3.60 -6.78
N GLU A 20 -21.63 -4.50 -5.88
CA GLU A 20 -21.40 -5.93 -6.02
C GLU A 20 -22.35 -6.44 -7.10
N LYS A 21 -21.83 -6.68 -8.31
CA LYS A 21 -22.59 -7.37 -9.35
C LYS A 21 -22.65 -8.83 -8.97
N GLN A 22 -23.79 -9.26 -8.41
CA GLN A 22 -24.00 -10.68 -8.15
C GLN A 22 -23.97 -11.44 -9.49
N PRO A 23 -23.11 -12.47 -9.63
CA PRO A 23 -23.14 -13.34 -10.79
C PRO A 23 -24.50 -14.06 -10.83
N THR A 24 -25.11 -14.15 -12.00
CA THR A 24 -26.43 -14.76 -12.22
C THR A 24 -26.37 -16.28 -12.43
N GLY A 25 -25.43 -16.98 -11.78
CA GLY A 25 -25.27 -18.43 -11.91
C GLY A 25 -24.52 -19.05 -10.72
N ASP A 26 -24.24 -20.36 -10.83
CA ASP A 26 -23.60 -21.15 -9.78
C ASP A 26 -22.14 -20.70 -9.58
N ASN A 27 -21.89 -19.89 -8.55
CA ASN A 27 -20.54 -19.42 -8.21
C ASN A 27 -19.72 -20.58 -7.64
N TRP A 28 -18.70 -21.01 -8.37
CA TRP A 28 -17.77 -22.06 -7.93
C TRP A 28 -16.83 -21.54 -6.84
N GLY A 29 -16.49 -20.25 -6.87
CA GLY A 29 -15.68 -19.64 -5.82
C GLY A 29 -15.07 -18.32 -6.22
N THR A 30 -14.55 -17.63 -5.20
CA THR A 30 -13.84 -16.36 -5.34
C THR A 30 -12.46 -16.51 -4.72
N THR A 31 -11.43 -15.97 -5.38
CA THR A 31 -10.08 -15.83 -4.80
C THR A 31 -9.64 -14.36 -4.76
N GLU A 32 -8.98 -13.98 -3.68
CA GLU A 32 -8.33 -12.68 -3.53
C GLU A 32 -6.83 -12.83 -3.80
N TRP A 33 -6.37 -12.34 -4.95
CA TRP A 33 -4.97 -12.41 -5.35
C TRP A 33 -4.24 -11.10 -5.06
N TYR A 34 -2.97 -11.17 -4.67
CA TYR A 34 -2.10 -10.01 -4.55
C TYR A 34 -0.68 -10.37 -4.98
N PRO A 35 0.09 -9.43 -5.56
CA PRO A 35 1.46 -9.71 -5.93
C PRO A 35 2.35 -9.92 -4.71
N ASP A 36 3.29 -10.84 -4.83
CA ASP A 36 4.33 -11.10 -3.85
C ASP A 36 5.14 -9.84 -3.56
N ARG A 37 5.31 -9.54 -2.27
CA ARG A 37 6.11 -8.39 -1.85
C ARG A 37 6.79 -8.61 -0.51
N PHE A 38 8.07 -8.25 -0.46
CA PHE A 38 8.92 -8.43 0.72
C PHE A 38 8.94 -9.90 1.19
N TYR A 39 8.37 -10.18 2.36
CA TYR A 39 8.28 -11.51 2.97
C TYR A 39 6.84 -12.04 3.00
N TYR A 40 5.94 -11.38 2.28
CA TYR A 40 4.53 -11.75 2.22
C TYR A 40 4.21 -12.17 0.78
N SER A 41 4.12 -13.49 0.59
CA SER A 41 3.74 -14.11 -0.67
C SER A 41 2.26 -14.47 -0.67
N TYR A 42 1.66 -14.45 -1.85
CA TYR A 42 0.33 -14.99 -2.06
C TYR A 42 0.32 -16.49 -1.76
N ASP A 43 -0.71 -16.94 -1.04
CA ASP A 43 -0.98 -18.36 -0.82
C ASP A 43 -2.12 -18.75 -1.78
N PRO A 44 -1.84 -19.55 -2.82
CA PRO A 44 -2.83 -19.87 -3.83
C PRO A 44 -4.06 -20.58 -3.25
N VAL A 45 -5.22 -19.94 -3.39
CA VAL A 45 -6.49 -20.55 -3.01
C VAL A 45 -6.94 -21.50 -4.11
N ARG A 46 -7.10 -22.78 -3.76
CA ARG A 46 -7.69 -23.80 -4.62
C ARG A 46 -9.19 -23.83 -4.40
N MET A 47 -9.95 -23.48 -5.43
CA MET A 47 -11.41 -23.52 -5.41
C MET A 47 -11.85 -24.90 -5.90
N THR A 48 -12.41 -25.71 -5.00
CA THR A 48 -12.76 -27.12 -5.27
C THR A 48 -14.27 -27.33 -5.22
N LYS A 49 -14.82 -28.13 -6.15
CA LYS A 49 -16.20 -28.66 -6.09
C LYS A 49 -16.17 -30.12 -6.49
N THR A 50 -16.97 -30.89 -5.79
CA THR A 50 -17.26 -32.27 -6.14
C THR A 50 -18.23 -32.26 -7.31
N LEU A 51 -17.82 -32.85 -8.42
CA LEU A 51 -18.63 -33.03 -9.61
C LEU A 51 -19.22 -34.44 -9.60
N GLU A 52 -20.48 -34.53 -9.98
CA GLU A 52 -21.17 -35.80 -10.17
C GLU A 52 -21.26 -36.09 -11.68
N PHE A 53 -20.86 -37.29 -12.08
CA PHE A 53 -20.87 -37.76 -13.45
C PHE A 53 -21.77 -38.99 -13.54
N GLU A 54 -22.83 -38.91 -14.34
CA GLU A 54 -23.62 -40.08 -14.72
C GLU A 54 -23.21 -40.54 -16.11
N PHE A 55 -22.81 -41.81 -16.23
CA PHE A 55 -22.44 -42.41 -17.50
C PHE A 55 -23.50 -43.41 -17.92
N ASN A 56 -23.98 -43.33 -19.16
CA ASN A 56 -24.85 -44.36 -19.73
C ASN A 56 -24.10 -45.68 -19.97
N ASP A 57 -24.83 -46.75 -20.25
CA ASP A 57 -24.28 -48.11 -20.39
C ASP A 57 -23.17 -48.18 -21.46
N ASP A 58 -23.38 -47.52 -22.60
CA ASP A 58 -22.43 -47.47 -23.73
C ASP A 58 -21.13 -46.74 -23.35
N ALA A 59 -21.24 -45.58 -22.68
CA ALA A 59 -20.08 -44.84 -22.19
C ALA A 59 -19.31 -45.64 -21.15
N ARG A 60 -20.00 -46.36 -20.26
CA ARG A 60 -19.34 -47.24 -19.29
C ARG A 60 -18.63 -48.40 -19.97
N GLU A 61 -19.22 -49.00 -21.00
CA GLU A 61 -18.58 -50.07 -21.76
C GLU A 61 -17.33 -49.58 -22.51
N TYR A 62 -17.40 -48.39 -23.09
CA TYR A 62 -16.26 -47.74 -23.75
C TYR A 62 -15.13 -47.42 -22.76
N LEU A 63 -15.47 -46.83 -21.62
CA LEU A 63 -14.52 -46.38 -20.60
C LEU A 63 -13.94 -47.51 -19.74
N LYS A 64 -14.46 -48.75 -19.86
CA LYS A 64 -13.86 -49.94 -19.21
C LYS A 64 -12.50 -50.32 -19.82
N GLY A 65 -12.25 -49.95 -21.08
CA GLY A 65 -11.02 -50.25 -21.80
C GLY A 65 -9.98 -49.13 -21.76
N ASP A 66 -10.42 -47.88 -21.75
CA ASP A 66 -9.59 -46.68 -21.83
C ASP A 66 -10.12 -45.59 -20.88
N ASP A 67 -9.26 -44.83 -20.21
CA ASP A 67 -9.73 -43.74 -19.37
C ASP A 67 -10.20 -42.52 -20.19
N GLY A 68 -11.35 -41.97 -19.78
CA GLY A 68 -12.02 -40.84 -20.43
C GLY A 68 -11.34 -39.51 -20.12
N TYR A 69 -11.17 -38.69 -21.15
CA TYR A 69 -10.53 -37.39 -21.03
C TYR A 69 -11.58 -36.28 -20.98
N PHE A 70 -11.58 -35.53 -19.88
CA PHE A 70 -12.37 -34.33 -19.72
C PHE A 70 -11.42 -33.12 -19.74
N GLU A 71 -11.83 -32.10 -20.46
CA GLU A 71 -11.09 -30.85 -20.58
C GLU A 71 -11.94 -29.73 -20.02
N LEU A 72 -11.33 -28.89 -19.19
CA LEU A 72 -11.98 -27.68 -18.73
C LEU A 72 -11.87 -26.64 -19.84
N ALA A 73 -12.90 -26.56 -20.67
CA ALA A 73 -12.95 -25.61 -21.76
C ALA A 73 -13.33 -24.22 -21.24
N ILE A 74 -12.52 -23.24 -21.57
CA ILE A 74 -12.77 -21.85 -21.23
C ILE A 74 -13.72 -21.28 -22.29
N SER A 75 -14.97 -21.01 -21.94
CA SER A 75 -15.82 -20.14 -22.74
C SER A 75 -15.56 -18.71 -22.28
N SER A 76 -14.49 -18.14 -22.80
CA SER A 76 -14.23 -16.74 -22.55
C SER A 76 -15.35 -15.91 -23.18
N SER A 77 -16.13 -15.22 -22.35
CA SER A 77 -16.79 -13.99 -22.78
C SER A 77 -15.75 -13.10 -23.46
N PRO A 78 -16.06 -12.42 -24.58
CA PRO A 78 -15.09 -11.64 -25.35
C PRO A 78 -14.38 -10.52 -24.57
N GLN A 79 -14.79 -10.23 -23.33
CA GLN A 79 -14.21 -9.20 -22.47
C GLN A 79 -13.12 -9.71 -21.49
N THR A 80 -13.06 -11.01 -21.19
CA THR A 80 -12.11 -11.60 -20.21
C THR A 80 -11.52 -12.92 -20.76
N TYR A 81 -10.69 -12.82 -21.80
CA TYR A 81 -9.99 -13.97 -22.35
C TYR A 81 -8.89 -14.46 -21.40
N THR A 82 -9.15 -15.57 -20.72
CA THR A 82 -8.16 -16.30 -19.92
C THR A 82 -7.68 -17.49 -20.74
N LYS A 83 -6.36 -17.60 -20.91
CA LYS A 83 -5.78 -18.78 -21.57
C LYS A 83 -5.83 -19.96 -20.61
N PRO A 84 -5.97 -21.21 -21.09
CA PRO A 84 -5.82 -22.40 -20.26
C PRO A 84 -4.52 -22.41 -19.45
N SER A 85 -3.47 -21.80 -19.99
CA SER A 85 -2.18 -21.63 -19.32
C SER A 85 -2.16 -20.68 -18.11
N TYR A 86 -3.26 -19.99 -17.78
CA TYR A 86 -3.36 -19.06 -16.65
C TYR A 86 -4.10 -19.67 -15.45
N ILE A 87 -4.53 -20.92 -15.59
CA ILE A 87 -5.15 -21.68 -14.51
C ILE A 87 -4.42 -22.99 -14.34
N LYS A 88 -4.46 -23.51 -13.12
CA LYS A 88 -4.00 -24.84 -12.79
C LYS A 88 -5.21 -25.64 -12.32
N VAL A 89 -5.45 -26.77 -12.98
CA VAL A 89 -6.57 -27.66 -12.67
C VAL A 89 -6.08 -28.78 -11.77
N TYR A 90 -6.90 -29.16 -10.81
CA TYR A 90 -6.66 -30.26 -9.89
C TYR A 90 -7.78 -31.29 -10.02
N TYR A 91 -7.42 -32.57 -9.95
CA TYR A 91 -8.34 -33.70 -9.94
C TYR A 91 -8.02 -34.60 -8.76
N ASN A 92 -8.99 -34.79 -7.86
CA ASN A 92 -8.81 -35.54 -6.61
C ASN A 92 -7.57 -35.11 -5.81
N GLY A 93 -7.28 -33.80 -5.84
CA GLY A 93 -6.13 -33.18 -5.16
C GLY A 93 -4.80 -33.21 -5.93
N GLU A 94 -4.70 -33.95 -7.04
CA GLU A 94 -3.52 -34.00 -7.88
C GLU A 94 -3.56 -32.92 -8.97
N SER A 95 -2.41 -32.32 -9.26
CA SER A 95 -2.30 -31.31 -10.32
C SER A 95 -2.39 -31.96 -11.69
N CYS A 96 -3.18 -31.38 -12.57
CA CYS A 96 -3.32 -31.80 -13.95
C CYS A 96 -2.58 -30.86 -14.89
N ASP A 97 -1.96 -31.42 -15.94
CA ASP A 97 -1.28 -30.65 -16.98
C ASP A 97 -2.29 -30.13 -18.01
N ASP A 98 -1.98 -28.96 -18.59
CA ASP A 98 -2.73 -28.33 -19.69
C ASP A 98 -4.23 -28.08 -19.43
N GLY A 99 -4.66 -28.05 -18.16
CA GLY A 99 -6.07 -27.82 -17.80
C GLY A 99 -7.00 -28.98 -18.14
N LYS A 100 -6.45 -30.17 -18.42
CA LYS A 100 -7.20 -31.38 -18.77
C LYS A 100 -7.12 -32.36 -17.62
N PHE A 101 -8.25 -32.92 -17.19
CA PHE A 101 -8.28 -33.94 -16.16
C PHE A 101 -8.85 -35.25 -16.69
N ARG A 102 -8.27 -36.36 -16.23
CA ARG A 102 -8.67 -37.68 -16.69
C ARG A 102 -9.59 -38.30 -15.66
N VAL A 103 -10.84 -38.55 -16.04
CA VAL A 103 -11.79 -39.26 -15.17
C VAL A 103 -11.63 -40.74 -15.45
N LYS A 104 -11.01 -41.44 -14.50
CA LYS A 104 -10.94 -42.90 -14.50
C LYS A 104 -12.13 -43.43 -13.72
N LEU A 105 -13.00 -44.22 -14.37
CA LEU A 105 -14.12 -44.89 -13.70
C LEU A 105 -13.68 -45.72 -12.49
N ASN A 106 -12.45 -46.25 -12.52
CA ASN A 106 -11.90 -47.04 -11.41
C ASN A 106 -11.36 -46.20 -10.24
N GLU A 107 -11.12 -44.90 -10.45
CA GLU A 107 -10.62 -43.98 -9.41
C GLU A 107 -11.71 -43.04 -8.88
N ALA A 108 -12.77 -42.81 -9.67
CA ALA A 108 -13.94 -42.07 -9.22
C ALA A 108 -14.75 -42.92 -8.23
N THR A 109 -15.25 -42.28 -7.17
CA THR A 109 -16.02 -42.99 -6.15
C THR A 109 -17.44 -43.13 -6.67
N ALA A 110 -17.87 -44.36 -6.96
CA ALA A 110 -19.26 -44.66 -7.29
C ALA A 110 -20.13 -44.35 -6.06
N ASP A 111 -21.24 -43.65 -6.29
CA ASP A 111 -22.23 -43.41 -5.25
C ASP A 111 -22.83 -44.75 -4.79
N GLU A 112 -22.82 -44.99 -3.48
CA GLU A 112 -23.40 -46.20 -2.88
C GLU A 112 -24.88 -46.37 -3.22
N SER A 113 -25.58 -45.26 -3.47
CA SER A 113 -27.01 -45.24 -3.80
C SER A 113 -27.29 -45.43 -5.30
N ASN A 114 -26.36 -45.06 -6.17
CA ASN A 114 -26.46 -45.23 -7.61
C ASN A 114 -25.10 -45.57 -8.25
N PRO A 115 -24.84 -46.84 -8.61
CA PRO A 115 -23.55 -47.26 -9.18
C PRO A 115 -23.26 -46.66 -10.57
N ASN A 116 -24.21 -45.92 -11.15
CA ASN A 116 -24.03 -45.19 -12.40
C ASN A 116 -23.53 -43.76 -12.18
N VAL A 117 -23.53 -43.26 -10.93
CA VAL A 117 -23.08 -41.93 -10.55
C VAL A 117 -21.69 -42.04 -9.95
N TYR A 118 -20.77 -41.27 -10.51
CA TYR A 118 -19.39 -41.19 -10.10
C TYR A 118 -19.10 -39.79 -9.60
N THR A 119 -18.41 -39.67 -8.48
CA THR A 119 -18.03 -38.37 -7.93
C THR A 119 -16.53 -38.13 -8.09
N ALA A 120 -16.14 -36.90 -8.40
CA ALA A 120 -14.74 -36.49 -8.37
C ALA A 120 -14.56 -35.04 -7.95
N ASP A 121 -13.50 -34.77 -7.19
CA ASP A 121 -13.17 -33.43 -6.74
C ASP A 121 -12.35 -32.71 -7.81
N VAL A 122 -12.91 -31.65 -8.38
CA VAL A 122 -12.22 -30.80 -9.34
C VAL A 122 -11.90 -29.45 -8.71
N GLY A 123 -10.64 -29.07 -8.78
CA GLY A 123 -10.11 -27.82 -8.26
C GLY A 123 -9.59 -26.90 -9.35
N ILE A 124 -9.76 -25.59 -9.17
CA ILE A 124 -9.13 -24.56 -10.00
C ILE A 124 -8.30 -23.64 -9.09
N GLU A 125 -7.11 -23.30 -9.57
CA GLU A 125 -6.23 -22.28 -8.99
C GLU A 125 -5.84 -21.29 -10.09
N PHE A 126 -5.98 -20.00 -9.83
CA PHE A 126 -5.50 -18.97 -10.74
C PHE A 126 -4.00 -18.76 -10.58
N LEU A 127 -3.29 -18.70 -11.71
CA LEU A 127 -1.89 -18.29 -11.77
C LEU A 127 -1.78 -16.76 -11.82
N ASP A 128 -0.58 -16.24 -11.59
CA ASP A 128 -0.30 -14.80 -11.52
C ASP A 128 -0.66 -14.06 -12.83
N GLU A 129 -0.62 -14.75 -13.96
CA GLU A 129 -0.95 -14.20 -15.28
C GLU A 129 -2.46 -14.07 -15.53
N ALA A 130 -3.30 -14.68 -14.69
CA ALA A 130 -4.75 -14.57 -14.81
C ALA A 130 -5.20 -13.14 -14.52
N LYS A 131 -6.09 -12.60 -15.36
CA LYS A 131 -6.64 -11.26 -15.17
C LYS A 131 -7.69 -11.26 -14.05
N GLU A 132 -7.79 -10.14 -13.35
CA GLU A 132 -8.91 -9.84 -12.47
C GLU A 132 -10.26 -9.94 -13.22
N GLY A 133 -11.29 -10.43 -12.53
CA GLY A 133 -12.67 -10.45 -12.99
C GLY A 133 -13.35 -11.81 -12.79
N ILE A 134 -14.57 -11.88 -13.32
CA ILE A 134 -15.37 -13.11 -13.35
C ILE A 134 -14.97 -13.91 -14.60
N HIS A 135 -14.62 -15.17 -14.39
CA HIS A 135 -14.24 -16.13 -15.42
C HIS A 135 -15.32 -17.20 -15.52
N GLN A 136 -15.79 -17.45 -16.73
CA GLN A 136 -16.80 -18.46 -17.03
C GLN A 136 -16.14 -19.65 -17.72
N TYR A 137 -16.53 -20.84 -17.29
CA TYR A 137 -15.87 -22.08 -17.70
C TYR A 137 -16.90 -23.19 -17.89
N TYR A 138 -16.52 -24.16 -18.71
CA TYR A 138 -17.32 -25.30 -19.11
C TYR A 138 -16.47 -26.56 -19.02
N ILE A 139 -17.11 -27.72 -18.85
CA ILE A 139 -16.43 -29.01 -18.93
C ILE A 139 -16.81 -29.65 -20.25
N VAL A 140 -15.81 -29.99 -21.05
CA VAL A 140 -15.99 -30.58 -22.38
C VAL A 140 -15.27 -31.92 -22.41
N TYR A 141 -15.95 -32.93 -22.94
CA TYR A 141 -15.32 -34.22 -23.19
C TYR A 141 -14.38 -34.12 -24.41
N SER A 142 -13.14 -34.59 -24.27
CA SER A 142 -12.09 -34.47 -25.29
C SER A 142 -11.66 -35.82 -25.90
N GLY A 143 -12.44 -36.89 -25.67
CA GLY A 143 -12.15 -38.21 -26.24
C GLY A 143 -12.43 -38.31 -27.74
N ASP A 144 -11.65 -39.15 -28.42
CA ASP A 144 -11.69 -39.41 -29.88
C ASP A 144 -12.90 -40.28 -30.29
N MET A 145 -14.08 -39.99 -29.74
CA MET A 145 -15.32 -40.70 -30.05
C MET A 145 -15.91 -40.22 -31.38
N GLY A 146 -15.17 -40.30 -32.49
CA GLY A 146 -15.71 -40.31 -33.86
C GLY A 146 -16.76 -39.26 -34.28
N GLY A 147 -16.94 -38.17 -33.53
CA GLY A 147 -18.03 -37.23 -33.67
C GLY A 147 -17.76 -36.03 -32.77
N ASN A 148 -17.79 -34.84 -33.37
CA ASN A 148 -17.74 -33.57 -32.65
C ASN A 148 -19.04 -33.39 -31.85
N SER A 149 -19.17 -34.11 -30.74
CA SER A 149 -20.29 -33.96 -29.81
C SER A 149 -20.00 -32.72 -28.97
N TYR A 150 -20.31 -31.56 -29.52
CA TYR A 150 -20.58 -30.40 -28.68
C TYR A 150 -21.76 -30.76 -27.78
N ILE A 151 -21.56 -30.70 -26.47
CA ILE A 151 -22.64 -30.68 -25.49
C ILE A 151 -23.39 -29.35 -25.74
N ARG A 152 -24.33 -29.37 -26.70
CA ARG A 152 -25.25 -28.28 -26.98
C ARG A 152 -26.60 -28.71 -26.45
N ASP A 153 -27.00 -28.05 -25.39
CA ASP A 153 -28.37 -28.10 -24.93
C ASP A 153 -29.27 -27.56 -26.05
N ASN A 154 -30.39 -28.24 -26.23
CA ASN A 154 -31.46 -27.95 -27.15
C ASN A 154 -31.25 -28.23 -28.66
N ALA A 155 -31.79 -29.41 -29.00
CA ALA A 155 -32.58 -29.73 -30.17
C ALA A 155 -31.84 -30.26 -31.41
N ILE A 156 -31.61 -31.58 -31.43
CA ILE A 156 -31.89 -32.37 -32.64
C ILE A 156 -32.51 -33.72 -32.25
N LYS A 157 -33.78 -33.92 -32.61
CA LYS A 157 -34.33 -35.26 -32.84
C LYS A 157 -33.59 -35.83 -34.05
N THR A 158 -32.48 -36.52 -33.85
CA THR A 158 -31.77 -37.21 -34.93
C THR A 158 -31.81 -38.72 -34.74
N ASN A 159 -31.72 -39.39 -35.88
CA ASN A 159 -32.05 -40.78 -36.13
C ASN A 159 -31.41 -41.79 -35.17
N LYS A 160 -32.10 -42.93 -35.09
CA LYS A 160 -31.89 -44.10 -34.25
C LYS A 160 -30.53 -44.82 -34.38
N ASP A 161 -29.57 -44.28 -35.13
CA ASP A 161 -28.33 -44.97 -35.49
C ASP A 161 -27.03 -44.15 -35.23
N ASP A 162 -27.11 -42.97 -34.60
CA ASP A 162 -25.93 -42.23 -34.13
C ASP A 162 -25.81 -42.36 -32.60
N VAL A 163 -24.68 -42.90 -32.14
CA VAL A 163 -24.35 -43.00 -30.71
C VAL A 163 -23.96 -41.61 -30.22
N THR A 164 -24.95 -40.77 -29.94
CA THR A 164 -24.73 -39.52 -29.19
C THR A 164 -24.69 -39.88 -27.71
N VAL A 165 -23.48 -39.93 -27.15
CA VAL A 165 -23.30 -39.95 -25.71
C VAL A 165 -23.81 -38.59 -25.19
N GLU A 166 -24.94 -38.58 -24.49
CA GLU A 166 -25.39 -37.43 -23.70
C GLU A 166 -24.40 -37.24 -22.54
N LEU A 167 -23.32 -36.54 -22.82
CA LEU A 167 -22.40 -36.06 -21.80
C LEU A 167 -23.04 -34.83 -21.16
N PHE A 168 -23.35 -34.99 -19.87
CA PHE A 168 -23.76 -33.99 -18.89
C PHE A 168 -23.61 -32.52 -19.33
N THR A 169 -24.73 -31.80 -19.43
CA THR A 169 -24.76 -30.35 -19.29
C THR A 169 -24.61 -30.01 -17.80
N LEU A 170 -23.41 -29.62 -17.36
CA LEU A 170 -23.34 -28.58 -16.32
C LEU A 170 -24.10 -27.38 -16.90
N ASP A 171 -25.05 -26.84 -16.13
CA ASP A 171 -25.99 -25.75 -16.46
C ASP A 171 -25.61 -24.96 -17.72
N GLU A 172 -26.56 -24.67 -18.62
CA GLU A 172 -26.32 -23.97 -19.91
C GLU A 172 -25.40 -22.72 -19.79
N ASP A 173 -25.39 -22.10 -18.61
CA ASP A 173 -24.61 -20.93 -18.24
C ASP A 173 -23.17 -21.23 -17.74
N GLY A 174 -22.72 -22.47 -17.75
CA GLY A 174 -21.43 -22.89 -17.19
C GLY A 174 -21.31 -22.59 -15.70
N PHE A 175 -20.09 -22.52 -15.19
CA PHE A 175 -19.83 -22.08 -13.81
C PHE A 175 -18.88 -20.87 -13.81
N TYR A 176 -19.01 -20.07 -12.74
CA TYR A 176 -18.29 -18.83 -12.60
C TYR A 176 -17.26 -18.91 -11.48
N VAL A 177 -16.07 -18.39 -11.74
CA VAL A 177 -15.00 -18.25 -10.76
C VAL A 177 -14.52 -16.81 -10.79
N GLU A 178 -14.44 -16.16 -9.64
CA GLU A 178 -14.04 -14.75 -9.57
C GLU A 178 -12.61 -14.60 -9.03
N LYS A 179 -11.77 -13.87 -9.76
CA LYS A 179 -10.47 -13.41 -9.28
C LYS A 179 -10.55 -11.93 -8.93
N ILE A 180 -10.31 -11.59 -7.68
CA ILE A 180 -10.26 -10.21 -7.18
C ILE A 180 -8.81 -9.84 -6.94
N ASP A 181 -8.32 -8.79 -7.59
CA ASP A 181 -6.95 -8.30 -7.36
C ASP A 181 -6.96 -7.33 -6.18
N VAL A 182 -6.51 -7.80 -5.02
CA VAL A 182 -6.38 -6.99 -3.81
C VAL A 182 -4.96 -6.43 -3.68
N LYS A 183 -4.83 -5.33 -2.96
CA LYS A 183 -3.49 -4.79 -2.63
C LYS A 183 -2.82 -5.69 -1.61
N ASN A 184 -1.51 -5.91 -1.79
CA ASN A 184 -0.71 -6.59 -0.79
C ASN A 184 -0.89 -5.92 0.59
N PRO A 185 -1.21 -6.66 1.66
CA PRO A 185 -1.51 -6.08 2.97
C PRO A 185 -0.33 -5.27 3.53
N VAL A 186 0.91 -5.65 3.22
CA VAL A 186 2.11 -4.89 3.62
C VAL A 186 2.11 -3.50 2.99
N ASP A 187 1.70 -3.39 1.72
CA ASP A 187 1.62 -2.11 1.03
C ASP A 187 0.54 -1.21 1.61
N VAL A 188 -0.59 -1.80 1.98
CA VAL A 188 -1.67 -1.07 2.65
C VAL A 188 -1.16 -0.48 3.95
N VAL A 189 -0.50 -1.28 4.79
CA VAL A 189 0.07 -0.82 6.08
C VAL A 189 1.14 0.25 5.87
N LEU A 190 2.08 0.04 4.95
CA LEU A 190 3.17 0.99 4.68
C LEU A 190 2.62 2.33 4.17
N THR A 191 1.59 2.29 3.32
CA THR A 191 0.90 3.48 2.83
C THR A 191 0.28 4.26 4.00
N TRP A 192 -0.41 3.58 4.91
CA TRP A 192 -0.99 4.22 6.10
C TRP A 192 0.06 4.82 7.04
N ILE A 193 1.18 4.14 7.27
CA ILE A 193 2.31 4.69 8.03
C ILE A 193 2.85 5.96 7.37
N GLY A 194 3.00 5.95 6.04
CA GLY A 194 3.40 7.12 5.27
C GLY A 194 2.42 8.29 5.40
N ILE A 195 1.12 8.03 5.30
CA ILE A 195 0.06 9.05 5.46
C ILE A 195 0.10 9.64 6.88
N ILE A 196 0.11 8.81 7.91
CA ILE A 196 0.13 9.25 9.32
C ILE A 196 1.42 10.03 9.62
N GLY A 197 2.57 9.52 9.17
CA GLY A 197 3.86 10.18 9.32
C GLY A 197 3.89 11.54 8.60
N GLY A 198 3.35 11.62 7.39
CA GLY A 198 3.22 12.85 6.62
C GLY A 198 2.34 13.89 7.32
N ILE A 199 1.19 13.49 7.85
CA ILE A 199 0.30 14.37 8.64
C ILE A 199 1.01 14.85 9.90
N GLY A 200 1.67 13.95 10.65
CA GLY A 200 2.44 14.31 11.84
C GLY A 200 3.54 15.33 11.54
N LEU A 201 4.27 15.13 10.45
CA LEU A 201 5.30 16.06 9.99
C LEU A 201 4.72 17.40 9.57
N ALA A 202 3.57 17.43 8.88
CA ALA A 202 2.88 18.66 8.52
C ALA A 202 2.42 19.44 9.76
N ILE A 203 1.81 18.77 10.75
CA ILE A 203 1.41 19.36 12.02
C ILE A 203 2.63 19.92 12.75
N TRP A 204 3.73 19.17 12.78
CA TRP A 204 4.99 19.63 13.35
C TRP A 204 5.51 20.90 12.65
N LEU A 205 5.58 20.93 11.32
CA LEU A 205 6.09 22.09 10.59
C LEU A 205 5.21 23.34 10.72
N ILE A 206 3.90 23.18 10.84
CA ILE A 206 2.95 24.29 10.95
C ILE A 206 2.85 24.79 12.39
N PHE A 207 2.58 23.90 13.35
CA PHE A 207 2.28 24.27 14.73
C PHE A 207 3.47 24.04 15.66
N GLY A 208 4.05 22.83 15.63
CA GLY A 208 5.14 22.45 16.52
C GLY A 208 6.32 23.42 16.41
N ARG A 209 6.77 23.66 15.18
CA ARG A 209 7.86 24.58 14.88
C ARG A 209 7.56 26.00 15.34
N TYR A 210 6.32 26.48 15.17
CA TYR A 210 5.94 27.82 15.60
C TYR A 210 5.96 27.96 17.14
N PHE A 211 5.52 26.92 17.86
CA PHE A 211 5.41 26.93 19.32
C PHE A 211 6.76 26.71 20.01
N PHE A 212 7.51 25.67 19.62
CA PHE A 212 8.78 25.31 20.25
C PHE A 212 9.96 26.17 19.79
N TYR A 213 9.90 26.72 18.58
CA TYR A 213 10.99 27.52 17.99
C TYR A 213 10.51 28.91 17.55
N PRO A 214 10.08 29.77 18.50
CA PRO A 214 9.55 31.09 18.17
C PRO A 214 10.63 31.97 17.55
N ARG A 215 10.26 32.72 16.50
CA ARG A 215 11.21 33.55 15.74
C ARG A 215 11.46 34.89 16.41
N ILE A 216 12.71 35.33 16.46
CA ILE A 216 13.09 36.69 16.89
C ILE A 216 12.41 37.71 15.96
N MET A 217 11.60 38.59 16.56
CA MET A 217 10.85 39.62 15.82
C MET A 217 11.58 40.96 15.72
N VAL A 218 12.61 41.16 16.53
CA VAL A 218 13.52 42.32 16.48
C VAL A 218 14.24 42.35 15.15
N SER A 219 14.49 43.55 14.62
CA SER A 219 15.09 43.71 13.29
C SER A 219 16.59 43.42 13.33
N ARG A 220 17.30 44.09 14.23
CA ARG A 220 18.75 44.09 14.30
C ARG A 220 19.24 44.14 15.75
N ILE A 221 20.41 43.55 15.98
CA ILE A 221 21.20 43.72 17.20
C ILE A 221 22.45 44.48 16.79
N MET A 222 22.66 45.66 17.36
CA MET A 222 23.87 46.46 17.18
C MET A 222 24.82 46.13 18.32
N LEU A 223 26.02 45.70 17.96
CA LEU A 223 27.12 45.48 18.89
C LEU A 223 28.11 46.61 18.69
N THR A 224 28.44 47.31 19.76
CA THR A 224 29.40 48.42 19.80
C THR A 224 30.43 48.13 20.89
N GLY A 225 31.71 48.21 20.62
CA GLY A 225 32.75 47.96 21.61
C GLY A 225 34.10 48.53 21.18
N PRO A 226 35.12 48.46 22.05
CA PRO A 226 36.49 48.79 21.70
C PRO A 226 36.99 47.83 20.62
N ASP A 227 37.85 48.32 19.72
CA ASP A 227 38.34 47.66 18.50
C ASP A 227 37.32 47.62 17.33
N THR A 228 37.51 46.73 16.35
CA THR A 228 36.69 46.50 15.15
C THR A 228 35.24 46.05 15.42
N PHE A 229 34.80 46.14 16.67
CA PHE A 229 33.57 45.57 17.18
C PHE A 229 32.39 46.55 17.06
N ASN A 230 32.16 47.02 15.83
CA ASN A 230 30.98 47.80 15.48
C ASN A 230 30.21 47.07 14.36
N ARG A 231 29.26 46.22 14.76
CA ARG A 231 28.51 45.38 13.82
C ARG A 231 27.02 45.43 14.05
N SER A 232 26.28 45.76 13.00
CA SER A 232 24.82 45.66 12.95
C SER A 232 24.41 44.30 12.37
N ILE A 233 23.79 43.46 13.19
CA ILE A 233 23.41 42.10 12.82
C ILE A 233 21.91 42.04 12.57
N ALA A 234 21.49 41.64 11.37
CA ALA A 234 20.08 41.35 11.09
C ALA A 234 19.65 40.01 11.71
N VAL A 235 18.73 40.06 12.67
CA VAL A 235 18.27 38.91 13.46
C VAL A 235 16.83 38.50 13.18
N LYS A 236 16.06 39.34 12.48
CA LYS A 236 14.64 39.08 12.16
C LYS A 236 14.44 37.72 11.51
N GLY A 237 13.52 36.93 12.06
CA GLY A 237 13.14 35.62 11.52
C GLY A 237 14.09 34.47 11.89
N CYS A 238 15.21 34.74 12.55
CA CYS A 238 16.05 33.69 13.15
C CYS A 238 15.39 33.21 14.45
N TYR A 239 15.49 31.91 14.75
CA TYR A 239 15.06 31.38 16.05
C TYR A 239 16.11 31.68 17.12
N LYS A 240 17.39 31.50 16.77
CA LYS A 240 18.54 31.72 17.65
C LYS A 240 19.67 32.41 16.89
N VAL A 241 20.39 33.30 17.58
CA VAL A 241 21.62 33.91 17.07
C VAL A 241 22.74 33.51 18.01
N VAL A 242 23.85 33.02 17.48
CA VAL A 242 24.99 32.55 18.27
C VAL A 242 26.23 33.30 17.83
N LEU A 243 26.91 33.88 18.81
CA LEU A 243 28.20 34.53 18.67
C LEU A 243 29.26 33.56 19.19
N THR A 244 30.24 33.23 18.37
CA THR A 244 31.24 32.20 18.69
C THR A 244 32.51 32.42 17.87
N ALA A 245 33.69 32.08 18.40
CA ALA A 245 34.91 32.07 17.60
C ALA A 245 34.98 30.87 16.63
N ASP A 246 34.22 29.79 16.90
CA ASP A 246 34.33 28.55 16.13
C ASP A 246 33.63 28.64 14.76
N ARG A 247 34.44 28.77 13.70
CA ARG A 247 33.98 28.86 12.31
C ARG A 247 33.43 27.53 11.75
N LYS A 248 33.61 26.40 12.44
CA LYS A 248 33.15 25.09 11.96
C LYS A 248 31.66 24.87 12.19
N LYS A 249 31.04 25.58 13.15
CA LYS A 249 29.63 25.39 13.50
C LYS A 249 28.70 25.87 12.38
N LYS A 250 28.08 24.94 11.66
CA LYS A 250 27.07 25.27 10.63
C LYS A 250 25.77 24.53 10.92
N GLN A 251 24.65 25.19 10.66
CA GLN A 251 23.34 24.55 10.74
C GLN A 251 23.08 23.77 9.44
N GLY A 252 22.83 22.46 9.56
CA GLY A 252 22.39 21.62 8.45
C GLY A 252 21.01 22.03 7.91
N LEU A 253 20.75 21.72 6.63
CA LEU A 253 19.49 22.09 5.96
C LEU A 253 18.27 21.44 6.63
N ILE A 254 18.38 20.17 7.03
CA ILE A 254 17.32 19.45 7.75
C ILE A 254 17.06 20.14 9.10
N ALA A 255 18.10 20.36 9.91
CA ALA A 255 17.96 21.09 11.18
C ALA A 255 17.29 22.45 10.99
N ARG A 256 17.61 23.18 9.91
CA ARG A 256 16.99 24.47 9.59
C ARG A 256 15.49 24.38 9.29
N ILE A 257 15.05 23.31 8.63
CA ILE A 257 13.63 23.07 8.33
C ILE A 257 12.86 22.78 9.63
N PHE A 258 13.42 21.98 10.53
CA PHE A 258 12.76 21.56 11.77
C PHE A 258 12.81 22.62 12.88
N THR A 259 13.96 23.23 13.14
CA THR A 259 14.15 24.17 14.27
C THR A 259 14.12 25.64 13.84
N GLY A 260 14.11 25.92 12.54
CA GLY A 260 14.25 27.28 12.01
C GLY A 260 15.68 27.77 11.89
N LYS A 261 15.88 29.00 11.43
CA LYS A 261 17.21 29.52 11.09
C LYS A 261 17.98 29.92 12.35
N ILE A 262 19.15 29.32 12.53
CA ILE A 262 20.18 29.76 13.48
C ILE A 262 21.20 30.61 12.72
N ARG A 263 21.53 31.78 13.24
CA ARG A 263 22.56 32.66 12.66
C ARG A 263 23.80 32.62 13.53
N TYR A 264 24.85 32.01 13.01
CA TYR A 264 26.18 32.03 13.61
C TYR A 264 26.95 33.27 13.14
N ILE A 265 27.65 33.90 14.07
CA ILE A 265 28.45 35.11 13.83
C ILE A 265 29.80 34.85 14.43
N TYR A 266 30.79 34.81 13.54
CA TYR A 266 32.15 34.50 13.89
C TYR A 266 32.93 35.78 14.07
N ASP A 267 33.56 35.88 15.24
CA ASP A 267 34.51 36.92 15.57
C ASP A 267 35.46 36.37 16.65
N ASP A 268 36.74 36.66 16.52
CA ASP A 268 37.79 36.16 17.42
C ASP A 268 37.70 36.84 18.81
N VAL A 269 36.92 37.93 18.92
CA VAL A 269 36.57 38.55 20.20
C VAL A 269 35.79 37.58 21.11
N TRP A 270 35.03 36.64 20.56
CA TRP A 270 34.17 35.74 21.34
C TRP A 270 34.93 34.51 21.87
N THR A 271 35.48 34.62 23.08
CA THR A 271 36.14 33.49 23.76
C THR A 271 35.19 32.34 24.08
N ASP A 272 33.95 32.67 24.46
CA ASP A 272 32.89 31.72 24.81
C ASP A 272 31.61 32.07 24.05
N GLU A 273 30.66 31.13 24.00
CA GLU A 273 29.45 31.32 23.21
C GLU A 273 28.46 32.25 23.91
N VAL A 274 27.98 33.23 23.15
CA VAL A 274 26.88 34.10 23.56
C VAL A 274 25.73 33.88 22.61
N SER A 275 24.54 33.59 23.14
CA SER A 275 23.38 33.32 22.30
C SER A 275 22.17 34.18 22.64
N PHE A 276 21.42 34.53 21.61
CA PHE A 276 20.20 35.32 21.70
C PHE A 276 19.01 34.48 21.27
N GLU A 277 17.97 34.46 22.08
CA GLU A 277 16.74 33.69 21.85
C GLU A 277 15.49 34.58 21.97
N HIS A 278 14.42 34.20 21.28
CA HIS A 278 13.16 34.92 21.35
C HIS A 278 12.53 34.79 22.75
N ARG A 279 12.11 35.92 23.34
CA ARG A 279 11.24 35.92 24.53
C ARG A 279 9.85 36.43 24.23
N ASN A 280 9.74 37.57 23.57
CA ASN A 280 8.47 38.10 23.06
C ASN A 280 8.71 39.05 21.86
N LYS A 281 7.65 39.70 21.36
CA LYS A 281 7.74 40.61 20.20
C LYS A 281 8.72 41.79 20.37
N ARG A 282 9.01 42.20 21.60
CA ARG A 282 9.84 43.37 21.94
C ARG A 282 11.08 43.02 22.78
N ARG A 283 11.29 41.74 23.11
CA ARG A 283 12.30 41.28 24.07
C ARG A 283 13.03 40.06 23.56
N VAL A 284 14.34 40.06 23.76
CA VAL A 284 15.27 38.97 23.42
C VAL A 284 15.95 38.52 24.71
N CYS A 285 16.09 37.22 24.91
CA CYS A 285 16.86 36.65 26.02
C CYS A 285 18.31 36.51 25.56
N ILE A 286 19.27 36.94 26.37
CA ILE A 286 20.69 36.65 26.17
C ILE A 286 21.10 35.53 27.13
N HIS A 287 21.80 34.54 26.59
CA HIS A 287 22.46 33.48 27.34
C HIS A 287 23.95 33.61 27.10
N THR A 288 24.69 33.94 28.15
CA THR A 288 26.15 33.98 28.12
C THR A 288 26.71 32.71 28.74
N THR A 289 27.87 32.28 28.27
CA THR A 289 28.64 31.18 28.87
C THR A 289 30.06 31.66 29.17
N GLY A 290 30.75 30.99 30.11
CA GLY A 290 32.14 31.28 30.44
C GLY A 290 32.35 32.69 31.01
N ASN A 291 33.26 33.45 30.39
CA ASN A 291 33.73 34.73 30.93
C ASN A 291 32.86 35.94 30.57
N TRP A 292 31.79 35.75 29.80
CA TRP A 292 30.89 36.81 29.39
C TRP A 292 29.75 37.01 30.39
N THR A 293 29.57 38.25 30.83
CA THR A 293 28.46 38.66 31.69
C THR A 293 27.73 39.85 31.07
N CYS A 294 26.40 39.85 31.11
CA CYS A 294 25.59 40.98 30.66
C CYS A 294 24.84 41.56 31.85
N ASN A 295 24.67 42.89 31.87
CA ASN A 295 23.94 43.58 32.93
C ASN A 295 22.45 43.21 33.00
N SER A 296 21.89 42.57 31.96
CA SER A 296 20.53 42.02 31.94
C SER A 296 20.44 40.78 31.08
N PHE A 297 19.73 39.75 31.55
CA PHE A 297 19.38 38.58 30.74
C PHE A 297 18.29 38.85 29.71
N LEU A 298 17.50 39.91 29.92
CA LEU A 298 16.36 40.25 29.08
C LEU A 298 16.57 41.62 28.46
N LEU A 299 16.74 41.63 27.13
CA LEU A 299 17.07 42.80 26.34
C LEU A 299 15.80 43.34 25.68
N VAL A 300 15.42 44.57 26.02
CA VAL A 300 14.24 45.26 25.51
C VAL A 300 14.61 46.07 24.26
N ARG A 301 13.73 46.09 23.27
CA ARG A 301 13.88 46.90 22.06
C ARG A 301 14.08 48.39 22.39
N HIS A 302 15.00 49.02 21.66
CA HIS A 302 15.45 50.42 21.79
C HIS A 302 16.25 50.75 23.05
N ASN A 303 16.69 49.74 23.80
CA ASN A 303 17.59 49.92 24.94
C ASN A 303 19.00 49.41 24.62
N THR A 304 19.97 49.98 25.33
CA THR A 304 21.40 49.61 25.29
C THR A 304 21.78 48.90 26.58
N TYR A 305 22.53 47.82 26.45
CA TYR A 305 22.94 46.94 27.54
C TYR A 305 24.44 46.72 27.48
N THR A 306 25.11 46.65 28.63
CA THR A 306 26.56 46.43 28.68
C THR A 306 26.84 44.94 28.79
N ILE A 307 27.83 44.47 28.03
CA ILE A 307 28.35 43.12 28.09
C ILE A 307 29.86 43.19 28.36
N ASP A 308 30.29 42.47 29.39
CA ASP A 308 31.66 42.49 29.88
C ASP A 308 32.27 41.09 29.77
N ASN A 309 33.51 41.01 29.28
CA ASN A 309 34.32 39.80 29.33
C ASN A 309 35.33 39.92 30.48
N MET A 310 35.11 39.16 31.54
CA MET A 310 35.94 39.20 32.75
C MET A 310 37.37 38.71 32.49
N GLY A 311 37.56 37.76 31.57
CA GLY A 311 38.88 37.19 31.25
C GLY A 311 39.73 38.11 30.37
N ALA A 312 39.13 38.66 29.31
CA ALA A 312 39.84 39.52 28.34
C ALA A 312 39.86 41.01 28.74
N LYS A 313 39.17 41.40 29.83
CA LYS A 313 38.97 42.80 30.25
C LYS A 313 38.43 43.69 29.13
N LYS A 314 37.54 43.13 28.30
CA LYS A 314 36.85 43.85 27.21
C LYS A 314 35.42 44.16 27.62
N ARG A 315 34.93 45.33 27.24
CA ARG A 315 33.55 45.79 27.52
C ARG A 315 32.91 46.25 26.22
N GLY A 316 31.69 45.83 25.96
CA GLY A 316 30.90 46.29 24.83
C GLY A 316 29.47 46.64 25.22
N ASP A 317 28.75 47.22 24.28
CA ASP A 317 27.36 47.63 24.34
C ASP A 317 26.54 46.88 23.29
N ILE A 318 25.35 46.45 23.68
CA ILE A 318 24.38 45.74 22.87
C ILE A 318 23.13 46.61 22.79
N THR A 319 22.82 47.12 21.59
CA THR A 319 21.59 47.89 21.33
C THR A 319 20.62 47.09 20.47
N ILE A 320 19.38 46.93 20.94
CA ILE A 320 18.32 46.16 20.26
C ILE A 320 17.48 47.11 19.39
N VAL A 321 17.39 46.90 18.07
CA VAL A 321 16.72 47.81 17.12
C VAL A 321 15.45 47.24 16.49
#